data_AF-A0A961AH93-F1
#
_entry.id   AF-A0A961AH93-F1
#
_cell.length_a   1.000
_cell.length_b   1.000
_cell.length_c   1.000
_cell.angle_alpha   90.00
_cell.angle_beta   90.00
_cell.angle_gamma   90.00
#
_symmetry.space_group_name_H-M   'P 1'
#
loop_
_entity.id
_entity.type
_entity.pdbx_description
1 polymer ?
#
loop_
_entity_poly.entity_id
_entity_poly.type
_entity_poly.pdbx_seq_one_letter_code
_entity_poly.pdbx_strand_id
1 'polypeptide(L)'
;MIYTPAGVQPHKKLPALYLLHGASGDENTWIKEIHADAILDNLYAGKKLAPMYVIMPSMLSVTGREQVGDSREAMMGATMAFSDVLMNEMIPFLEKKHSVSDKREHRALAGFSMGAGVAFSTGLRNSDQFPWIGAFSGSGSTRRLESMRIDLKSKGREPRLVWLSVGDRDELMAGGMVAADAFLTAKAIPHEFHINSGGHEPKVWMNDLYHFAPLLFQNANSAR
;
A
#
# COMPACT_ATOMS: atom_id res chain seq x y z
N MET A 1 1.58 8.06 12.19
CA MET A 1 2.93 7.66 12.64
C MET A 1 3.93 7.75 11.49
N ILE A 2 5.19 8.12 11.74
CA ILE A 2 6.27 8.09 10.73
C ILE A 2 7.45 7.31 11.32
N TYR A 3 7.79 6.18 10.70
CA TYR A 3 9.03 5.44 10.96
C TYR A 3 10.14 6.00 10.05
N THR A 4 11.31 6.26 10.65
CA THR A 4 12.50 6.76 9.94
C THR A 4 13.67 5.83 10.22
N PRO A 5 14.41 5.36 9.21
CA PRO A 5 15.57 4.51 9.44
C PRO A 5 16.65 5.25 10.23
N ALA A 6 17.40 4.52 11.05
CA ALA A 6 18.51 5.08 11.81
C ALA A 6 19.62 5.62 10.88
N GLY A 7 20.28 6.71 11.31
CA GLY A 7 21.45 7.25 10.61
C GLY A 7 21.17 8.02 9.32
N VAL A 8 19.90 8.37 9.04
CA VAL A 8 19.57 9.25 7.91
C VAL A 8 20.15 10.64 8.13
N GLN A 9 20.89 11.12 7.15
CA GLN A 9 21.43 12.48 7.19
C GLN A 9 20.33 13.52 7.15
N PRO A 10 20.43 14.60 7.95
CA PRO A 10 19.59 15.78 7.81
C PRO A 10 19.62 16.28 6.35
N HIS A 11 18.45 16.69 5.83
CA HIS A 11 18.26 17.30 4.49
C HIS A 11 18.31 16.38 3.26
N LYS A 12 18.58 15.08 3.39
CA LYS A 12 18.45 14.16 2.25
C LYS A 12 16.98 13.82 2.00
N LYS A 13 16.46 14.17 0.81
CA LYS A 13 15.13 13.71 0.38
C LYS A 13 15.12 12.18 0.19
N LEU A 14 14.27 11.46 0.91
CA LEU A 14 14.13 10.01 0.85
C LEU A 14 12.81 9.56 0.19
N PRO A 15 12.77 8.37 -0.41
CA PRO A 15 11.52 7.69 -0.75
C PRO A 15 10.60 7.47 0.44
N ALA A 16 9.32 7.23 0.14
CA ALA A 16 8.27 7.04 1.12
C ALA A 16 7.37 5.85 0.75
N LEU A 17 7.19 4.94 1.70
CA LEU A 17 6.13 3.94 1.71
C LEU A 17 4.97 4.45 2.58
N TYR A 18 3.81 4.65 1.97
CA TYR A 18 2.55 4.92 2.66
C TYR A 18 1.87 3.59 2.96
N LEU A 19 1.68 3.28 4.24
CA LEU A 19 1.31 1.95 4.73
C LEU A 19 -0.01 1.99 5.52
N LEU A 20 -1.10 1.56 4.89
CA LEU A 20 -2.48 1.75 5.35
C LEU A 20 -2.97 0.57 6.20
N HIS A 21 -3.71 0.86 7.27
CA HIS A 21 -4.27 -0.16 8.19
C HIS A 21 -5.63 -0.72 7.72
N GLY A 22 -6.15 -1.74 8.40
CA GLY A 22 -7.49 -2.30 8.18
C GLY A 22 -8.61 -1.51 8.86
N ALA A 23 -9.87 -1.93 8.70
CA ALA A 23 -11.04 -1.16 9.15
C ALA A 23 -11.13 -0.88 10.66
N SER A 24 -10.55 -1.74 11.50
CA SER A 24 -10.55 -1.60 12.97
C SER A 24 -9.34 -0.89 13.54
N GLY A 25 -8.36 -0.55 12.69
CA GLY A 25 -7.08 0.01 13.13
C GLY A 25 -7.03 1.54 13.13
N ASP A 26 -5.88 2.04 13.55
CA ASP A 26 -5.42 3.43 13.47
C ASP A 26 -3.95 3.50 13.00
N GLU A 27 -3.32 4.68 13.13
CA GLU A 27 -1.92 4.92 12.78
C GLU A 27 -0.88 4.09 13.57
N ASN A 28 -1.29 3.44 14.67
CA ASN A 28 -0.44 2.65 15.55
C ASN A 28 -0.53 1.14 15.24
N THR A 29 -1.54 0.70 14.51
CA THR A 29 -1.82 -0.72 14.22
C THR A 29 -0.61 -1.47 13.67
N TRP A 30 0.07 -0.88 12.68
CA TRP A 30 1.24 -1.49 12.05
C TRP A 30 2.40 -1.73 13.02
N ILE A 31 2.52 -0.92 14.08
CA ILE A 31 3.54 -1.10 15.11
C ILE A 31 3.05 -2.06 16.21
N LYS A 32 1.84 -1.82 16.73
CA LYS A 32 1.33 -2.53 17.91
C LYS A 32 0.91 -3.97 17.61
N GLU A 33 0.36 -4.22 16.43
CA GLU A 33 -0.20 -5.53 16.08
C GLU A 33 0.64 -6.27 15.04
N ILE A 34 1.25 -5.52 14.10
CA ILE A 34 2.00 -6.12 12.99
C ILE A 34 3.52 -6.08 13.23
N HIS A 35 3.99 -5.34 14.24
CA HIS A 35 5.41 -5.21 14.57
C HIS A 35 6.27 -4.81 13.35
N ALA A 36 5.76 -3.86 12.55
CA ALA A 36 6.42 -3.38 11.34
C ALA A 36 7.79 -2.77 11.62
N ASP A 37 7.98 -2.13 12.77
CA ASP A 37 9.28 -1.66 13.25
C ASP A 37 10.29 -2.78 13.34
N ALA A 38 9.96 -3.89 14.01
CA ALA A 38 10.87 -5.03 14.14
C ALA A 38 11.18 -5.66 12.77
N ILE A 39 10.20 -5.75 11.88
CA ILE A 39 10.39 -6.25 10.51
C ILE A 39 11.37 -5.34 9.75
N LEU A 40 11.12 -4.03 9.76
CA LEU A 40 11.93 -3.05 9.04
C LEU A 40 13.35 -2.98 9.60
N ASP A 41 13.51 -2.94 10.92
CA ASP A 41 14.82 -2.91 11.58
C ASP A 41 15.66 -4.15 11.23
N ASN A 42 15.05 -5.34 11.24
CA ASN A 42 15.73 -6.57 10.84
C ASN A 42 16.14 -6.55 9.36
N LEU A 43 15.30 -6.02 8.49
CA LEU A 43 15.63 -5.88 7.07
C LEU A 43 16.72 -4.82 6.83
N TYR A 44 16.75 -3.73 7.60
CA TYR A 44 17.84 -2.74 7.57
C TYR A 44 19.16 -3.31 8.09
N ALA A 45 19.13 -4.04 9.21
CA ALA A 45 20.30 -4.74 9.74
C ALA A 45 20.87 -5.74 8.72
N GLY A 46 19.98 -6.40 7.97
CA GLY A 46 20.33 -7.28 6.85
C GLY A 46 20.71 -6.56 5.54
N LYS A 47 20.73 -5.22 5.50
CA LYS A 47 20.99 -4.39 4.30
C LYS A 47 20.08 -4.72 3.11
N LYS A 48 18.83 -5.13 3.39
CA LYS A 48 17.84 -5.51 2.36
C LYS A 48 16.94 -4.36 1.93
N LEU A 49 16.94 -3.24 2.64
CA LEU A 49 16.11 -2.08 2.33
C LEU A 49 16.92 -0.91 1.80
N ALA A 50 16.38 -0.24 0.77
CA ALA A 50 16.75 1.13 0.49
C ALA A 50 16.26 2.05 1.64
N PRO A 51 17.01 3.08 2.06
CA PRO A 51 16.55 4.03 3.06
C PRO A 51 15.27 4.73 2.61
N MET A 52 14.19 4.60 3.39
CA MET A 52 12.88 5.18 3.09
C MET A 52 12.14 5.59 4.37
N TYR A 53 11.26 6.59 4.28
CA TYR A 53 10.23 6.80 5.29
C TYR A 53 9.15 5.72 5.16
N VAL A 54 8.64 5.25 6.30
CA VAL A 54 7.40 4.47 6.34
C VAL A 54 6.34 5.28 7.09
N ILE A 55 5.36 5.78 6.35
CA ILE A 55 4.29 6.64 6.84
C ILE A 55 3.06 5.79 7.04
N MET A 56 2.60 5.69 8.28
CA MET A 56 1.43 4.91 8.68
C MET A 56 0.35 5.90 9.14
N PRO A 57 -0.51 6.38 8.23
CA PRO A 57 -1.54 7.34 8.57
C PRO A 57 -2.75 6.65 9.20
N SER A 58 -3.51 7.41 10.00
CA SER A 58 -4.84 7.03 10.42
C SER A 58 -5.82 7.34 9.29
N MET A 59 -6.70 6.39 8.96
CA MET A 59 -7.84 6.63 8.07
C MET A 59 -9.11 6.99 8.85
N LEU A 60 -9.10 6.83 10.18
CA LEU A 60 -10.28 6.93 11.05
C LEU A 60 -10.98 8.29 11.04
N SER A 61 -10.30 9.39 10.69
CA SER A 61 -10.94 10.69 10.55
C SER A 61 -11.90 10.78 9.36
N VAL A 62 -11.77 9.85 8.40
CA VAL A 62 -12.60 9.77 7.20
C VAL A 62 -13.43 8.49 7.19
N THR A 63 -12.88 7.40 7.74
CA THR A 63 -13.49 6.06 7.69
C THR A 63 -14.01 5.58 9.05
N GLY A 64 -14.07 6.44 10.07
CA GLY A 64 -14.55 6.05 11.39
C GLY A 64 -16.01 5.61 11.32
N ARG A 65 -16.35 4.45 11.91
CA ARG A 65 -17.72 3.92 11.87
C ARG A 65 -18.75 4.87 12.48
N GLU A 66 -18.37 5.61 13.52
CA GLU A 66 -19.23 6.65 14.12
C GLU A 66 -19.59 7.76 13.12
N GLN A 67 -18.72 8.03 12.15
CA GLN A 67 -18.91 9.10 11.17
C GLN A 67 -19.61 8.59 9.91
N VAL A 68 -19.32 7.36 9.49
CA VAL A 68 -19.71 6.81 8.17
C VAL A 68 -20.88 5.83 8.26
N GLY A 69 -21.08 5.19 9.41
CA GLY A 69 -22.00 4.05 9.57
C GLY A 69 -21.45 2.74 8.97
N ASP A 70 -22.27 1.68 9.04
CA ASP A 70 -21.86 0.31 8.69
C ASP A 70 -22.21 -0.11 7.24
N SER A 71 -22.84 0.77 6.44
CA SER A 71 -23.21 0.38 5.08
C SER A 71 -21.99 0.26 4.17
N ARG A 72 -22.02 -0.73 3.27
CA ARG A 72 -20.93 -0.97 2.32
C ARG A 72 -20.72 0.24 1.41
N GLU A 73 -21.80 0.86 0.94
CA GLU A 73 -21.75 2.05 0.09
C GLU A 73 -21.11 3.24 0.81
N ALA A 74 -21.47 3.48 2.08
CA ALA A 74 -20.89 4.57 2.86
C ALA A 74 -19.39 4.32 3.09
N MET A 75 -19.00 3.09 3.42
CA MET A 75 -17.59 2.75 3.60
C MET A 75 -16.78 2.85 2.32
N MET A 76 -17.37 2.48 1.17
CA MET A 76 -16.78 2.72 -0.14
C MET A 76 -16.63 4.21 -0.46
N GLY A 77 -17.59 5.06 -0.07
CA GLY A 77 -17.49 6.51 -0.21
C GLY A 77 -16.36 7.10 0.65
N ALA A 78 -16.28 6.70 1.91
CA ALA A 78 -15.26 7.17 2.85
C ALA A 78 -13.83 6.76 2.42
N THR A 79 -13.63 5.53 1.95
CA THR A 79 -12.33 5.09 1.44
C THR A 79 -11.86 5.89 0.22
N MET A 80 -12.79 6.38 -0.62
CA MET A 80 -12.43 7.34 -1.68
C MET A 80 -12.08 8.70 -1.13
N ALA A 81 -12.88 9.24 -0.20
CA ALA A 81 -12.59 10.53 0.40
C ALA A 81 -11.20 10.52 1.06
N PHE A 82 -10.81 9.41 1.71
CA PHE A 82 -9.46 9.27 2.25
C PHE A 82 -8.41 9.28 1.14
N SER A 83 -8.71 8.71 -0.02
CA SER A 83 -7.79 8.75 -1.16
C SER A 83 -7.57 10.18 -1.65
N ASP A 84 -8.59 11.03 -1.62
CA ASP A 84 -8.46 12.44 -1.99
C ASP A 84 -7.65 13.22 -0.95
N VAL A 85 -7.88 12.96 0.34
CA VAL A 85 -7.07 13.53 1.44
C VAL A 85 -5.60 13.10 1.32
N LEU A 86 -5.35 11.82 1.04
CA LEU A 86 -4.00 11.29 0.84
C LEU A 86 -3.27 12.03 -0.29
N MET A 87 -3.92 12.15 -1.45
CA MET A 87 -3.33 12.73 -2.66
C MET A 87 -3.17 14.24 -2.60
N ASN A 88 -4.19 14.95 -2.11
CA ASN A 88 -4.27 16.41 -2.25
C ASN A 88 -3.78 17.15 -1.00
N GLU A 89 -3.72 16.48 0.16
CA GLU A 89 -3.33 17.12 1.42
C GLU A 89 -2.10 16.46 2.03
N MET A 90 -2.16 15.16 2.31
CA MET A 90 -1.13 14.49 3.10
C MET A 90 0.21 14.38 2.37
N ILE A 91 0.21 13.90 1.12
CA ILE A 91 1.45 13.78 0.33
C ILE A 91 2.10 15.15 0.11
N PRO A 92 1.39 16.18 -0.38
CA PRO A 92 1.96 17.52 -0.53
C PRO A 92 2.48 18.11 0.79
N PHE A 93 1.77 17.89 1.91
CA PHE A 93 2.22 18.33 3.22
C PHE A 93 3.54 17.66 3.61
N LEU A 94 3.65 16.34 3.45
CA LEU A 94 4.83 15.58 3.82
C LEU A 94 6.04 15.93 2.94
N GLU A 95 5.85 16.13 1.64
CA GLU A 95 6.93 16.53 0.72
C GLU A 95 7.45 17.95 0.99
N LYS A 96 6.60 18.83 1.53
CA LYS A 96 6.98 20.20 1.90
C LYS A 96 7.63 20.28 3.28
N LYS A 97 7.13 19.51 4.26
CA LYS A 97 7.51 19.64 5.67
C LYS A 97 8.54 18.61 6.12
N HIS A 98 8.61 17.47 5.44
CA HIS A 98 9.57 16.41 5.72
C HIS A 98 10.50 16.27 4.51
N SER A 99 11.68 15.68 4.71
CA SER A 99 12.62 15.40 3.61
C SER A 99 12.12 14.22 2.77
N VAL A 100 10.86 14.25 2.33
CA VAL A 100 10.26 13.23 1.46
C VAL A 100 10.45 13.65 0.01
N SER A 101 10.79 12.69 -0.85
CA SER A 101 10.96 12.92 -2.27
C SER A 101 9.62 13.01 -2.99
N ASP A 102 9.54 13.96 -3.92
CA ASP A 102 8.41 14.24 -4.82
C ASP A 102 8.47 13.48 -6.16
N LYS A 103 9.46 12.59 -6.31
CA LYS A 103 9.63 11.79 -7.52
C LYS A 103 8.66 10.63 -7.50
N ARG A 104 8.01 10.36 -8.64
CA ARG A 104 7.15 9.19 -8.85
C ARG A 104 7.82 7.91 -8.36
N GLU A 105 9.05 7.65 -8.78
CA GLU A 105 9.81 6.44 -8.46
C GLU A 105 10.04 6.25 -6.96
N HIS A 106 9.85 7.30 -6.16
CA HIS A 106 10.12 7.34 -4.73
C HIS A 106 8.84 7.27 -3.88
N ARG A 107 7.68 6.94 -4.46
CA ARG A 107 6.42 6.77 -3.73
C ARG A 107 5.87 5.35 -3.86
N ALA A 108 5.69 4.67 -2.74
CA ALA A 108 5.03 3.36 -2.66
C ALA A 108 3.75 3.46 -1.82
N LEU A 109 2.72 2.72 -2.18
CA LEU A 109 1.45 2.67 -1.44
C LEU A 109 1.06 1.22 -1.18
N ALA A 110 0.92 0.85 0.08
CA ALA A 110 0.48 -0.49 0.46
C ALA A 110 -0.46 -0.48 1.66
N GLY A 111 -1.13 -1.58 1.92
CA GLY A 111 -1.96 -1.74 3.12
C GLY A 111 -2.54 -3.13 3.25
N PHE A 112 -3.25 -3.39 4.35
CA PHE A 112 -3.97 -4.64 4.58
C PHE A 112 -5.49 -4.45 4.67
N SER A 113 -6.28 -5.48 4.34
CA SER A 113 -7.75 -5.48 4.49
C SER A 113 -8.42 -4.29 3.79
N MET A 114 -9.13 -3.43 4.54
CA MET A 114 -9.65 -2.15 4.03
C MET A 114 -8.55 -1.30 3.39
N GLY A 115 -7.41 -1.14 4.06
CA GLY A 115 -6.24 -0.40 3.58
C GLY A 115 -5.65 -0.99 2.30
N ALA A 116 -5.73 -2.31 2.10
CA ALA A 116 -5.34 -2.95 0.84
C ALA A 116 -6.29 -2.55 -0.30
N GLY A 117 -7.59 -2.49 -0.05
CA GLY A 117 -8.57 -2.02 -1.02
C GLY A 117 -8.35 -0.56 -1.44
N VAL A 118 -8.01 0.30 -0.46
CA VAL A 118 -7.63 1.70 -0.70
C VAL A 118 -6.34 1.79 -1.50
N ALA A 119 -5.27 1.10 -1.03
CA ALA A 119 -3.96 1.12 -1.66
C ALA A 119 -4.02 0.66 -3.12
N PHE A 120 -4.71 -0.45 -3.38
CA PHE A 120 -4.91 -0.99 -4.72
C PHE A 120 -5.65 -0.02 -5.63
N SER A 121 -6.81 0.48 -5.18
CA SER A 121 -7.66 1.32 -6.02
C SER A 121 -7.04 2.69 -6.30
N THR A 122 -6.36 3.27 -5.29
CA THR A 122 -5.73 4.59 -5.39
C THR A 122 -4.38 4.53 -6.07
N GLY A 123 -3.60 3.49 -5.82
CA GLY A 123 -2.35 3.24 -6.52
C GLY A 123 -2.57 3.11 -8.02
N LEU A 124 -3.50 2.26 -8.45
CA LEU A 124 -3.77 2.08 -9.89
C LEU A 124 -4.35 3.35 -10.53
N ARG A 125 -5.29 4.03 -9.87
CA ARG A 125 -5.88 5.28 -10.38
C ARG A 125 -4.82 6.37 -10.58
N ASN A 126 -3.84 6.44 -9.70
CA ASN A 126 -2.77 7.43 -9.69
C ASN A 126 -1.42 6.78 -9.99
N SER A 127 -1.37 5.85 -10.94
CA SER A 127 -0.14 5.10 -11.26
C SER A 127 0.95 5.98 -11.91
N ASP A 128 0.60 7.17 -12.37
CA ASP A 128 1.51 8.27 -12.71
C ASP A 128 2.26 8.81 -11.48
N GLN A 129 1.80 8.50 -10.27
CA GLN A 129 2.40 8.92 -9.00
C GLN A 129 2.87 7.74 -8.14
N PHE A 130 2.24 6.57 -8.24
CA PHE A 130 2.60 5.36 -7.49
C PHE A 130 3.04 4.21 -8.41
N PRO A 131 4.36 4.02 -8.61
CA PRO A 131 4.87 2.86 -9.31
C PRO A 131 4.90 1.58 -8.48
N TRP A 132 4.81 1.67 -7.14
CA TRP A 132 4.89 0.49 -6.26
C TRP A 132 3.62 0.37 -5.44
N ILE A 133 2.86 -0.70 -5.65
CA ILE A 133 1.53 -0.89 -5.07
C ILE A 133 1.50 -2.25 -4.37
N GLY A 134 1.07 -2.28 -3.10
CA GLY A 134 0.89 -3.52 -2.32
C GLY A 134 -0.52 -3.65 -1.77
N ALA A 135 -1.14 -4.81 -1.93
CA ALA A 135 -2.46 -5.10 -1.39
C ALA A 135 -2.44 -6.44 -0.65
N PHE A 136 -2.51 -6.38 0.67
CA PHE A 136 -2.43 -7.55 1.53
C PHE A 136 -3.82 -7.93 2.06
N SER A 137 -4.33 -9.09 1.68
CA SER A 137 -5.63 -9.61 2.13
C SER A 137 -6.76 -8.60 1.95
N GLY A 138 -6.81 -7.93 0.80
CA GLY A 138 -7.77 -6.86 0.54
C GLY A 138 -9.00 -7.30 -0.24
N SER A 139 -10.03 -6.44 -0.22
CA SER A 139 -11.11 -6.50 -1.19
C SER A 139 -11.26 -5.14 -1.88
N GLY A 140 -11.20 -5.11 -3.20
CA GLY A 140 -11.36 -3.92 -4.02
C GLY A 140 -12.35 -4.19 -5.17
N SER A 141 -13.15 -3.18 -5.54
CA SER A 141 -14.09 -3.35 -6.66
C SER A 141 -13.35 -3.24 -8.00
N THR A 142 -12.94 -4.39 -8.55
CA THR A 142 -12.34 -4.48 -9.90
C THR A 142 -13.28 -3.94 -10.98
N ARG A 143 -14.59 -4.18 -10.84
CA ARG A 143 -15.65 -3.59 -11.70
C ARG A 143 -15.58 -2.06 -11.72
N ARG A 144 -15.30 -1.45 -10.57
CA ARG A 144 -15.18 0.00 -10.50
C ARG A 144 -13.92 0.49 -11.21
N LEU A 145 -12.78 -0.15 -10.96
CA LEU A 145 -11.54 0.18 -11.68
C LEU A 145 -11.70 0.03 -13.19
N GLU A 146 -12.45 -0.96 -13.64
CA GLU A 146 -12.81 -1.13 -15.05
C GLU A 146 -13.62 0.05 -15.60
N SER A 147 -14.64 0.51 -14.86
CA SER A 147 -15.45 1.66 -15.26
C SER A 147 -14.65 2.96 -15.41
N MET A 148 -13.54 3.10 -14.67
CA MET A 148 -12.66 4.27 -14.74
C MET A 148 -11.76 4.30 -15.98
N ARG A 149 -11.66 3.20 -16.74
CA ARG A 149 -10.87 3.11 -17.98
C ARG A 149 -9.43 3.60 -17.83
N ILE A 150 -8.78 3.29 -16.71
CA ILE A 150 -7.42 3.72 -16.41
C ILE A 150 -6.44 3.05 -17.39
N ASP A 151 -5.69 3.85 -18.15
CA ASP A 151 -4.62 3.35 -19.01
C ASP A 151 -3.32 3.17 -18.22
N LEU A 152 -3.12 1.94 -17.77
CA LEU A 152 -1.93 1.51 -17.02
C LEU A 152 -0.75 1.12 -17.93
N LYS A 153 -0.92 1.14 -19.25
CA LYS A 153 0.13 0.77 -20.24
C LYS A 153 0.76 1.99 -20.89
N SER A 154 0.20 3.18 -20.70
CA SER A 154 0.82 4.41 -21.15
C SER A 154 2.14 4.67 -20.42
N LYS A 155 3.12 5.17 -21.16
CA LYS A 155 4.45 5.49 -20.65
C LYS A 155 4.36 6.40 -19.44
N GLY A 156 4.97 5.99 -18.33
CA GLY A 156 4.99 6.76 -17.08
C GLY A 156 3.80 6.50 -16.17
N ARG A 157 2.84 5.67 -16.61
CA ARG A 157 1.75 5.13 -15.78
C ARG A 157 1.94 3.66 -15.45
N GLU A 158 2.91 2.97 -16.08
CA GLU A 158 3.15 1.56 -15.83
C GLU A 158 3.67 1.36 -14.39
N PRO A 159 2.98 0.58 -13.54
CA PRO A 159 3.52 0.21 -12.24
C PRO A 159 4.83 -0.57 -12.43
N ARG A 160 5.81 -0.30 -11.54
CA ARG A 160 7.03 -1.12 -11.43
C ARG A 160 6.77 -2.40 -10.66
N LEU A 161 5.86 -2.35 -9.69
CA LEU A 161 5.43 -3.49 -8.90
C LEU A 161 3.97 -3.31 -8.51
N VAL A 162 3.17 -4.36 -8.74
CA VAL A 162 1.88 -4.56 -8.10
C VAL A 162 1.96 -5.89 -7.37
N TRP A 163 1.92 -5.86 -6.04
CA TRP A 163 1.94 -7.03 -5.17
C TRP A 163 0.54 -7.28 -4.63
N LEU A 164 0.02 -8.47 -4.89
CA LEU A 164 -1.22 -8.97 -4.32
C LEU A 164 -0.89 -10.16 -3.42
N SER A 165 -1.48 -10.23 -2.24
CA SER A 165 -1.34 -11.39 -1.37
C SER A 165 -2.58 -11.66 -0.54
N VAL A 166 -2.80 -12.92 -0.16
CA VAL A 166 -3.91 -13.30 0.71
C VAL A 166 -3.63 -14.62 1.41
N GLY A 167 -4.25 -14.84 2.57
CA GLY A 167 -4.23 -16.12 3.27
C GLY A 167 -5.06 -17.19 2.56
N ASP A 168 -4.62 -18.45 2.59
CA ASP A 168 -5.31 -19.62 2.03
C ASP A 168 -6.64 -19.97 2.72
N ARG A 169 -6.91 -19.37 3.89
CA ARG A 169 -8.15 -19.50 4.66
C ARG A 169 -8.85 -18.15 4.88
N ASP A 170 -8.39 -17.10 4.20
CA ASP A 170 -8.97 -15.76 4.32
C ASP A 170 -10.30 -15.68 3.54
N GLU A 171 -11.34 -15.19 4.21
CA GLU A 171 -12.68 -15.05 3.64
C GLU A 171 -12.75 -14.06 2.46
N LEU A 172 -11.78 -13.15 2.36
CA LEU A 172 -11.67 -12.18 1.27
C LEU A 172 -10.94 -12.75 0.05
N MET A 173 -10.39 -13.97 0.10
CA MET A 173 -9.58 -14.54 -0.98
C MET A 173 -10.28 -14.51 -2.35
N ALA A 174 -11.44 -15.16 -2.46
CA ALA A 174 -12.13 -15.32 -3.73
C ALA A 174 -12.67 -13.98 -4.29
N GLY A 175 -13.35 -13.20 -3.45
CA GLY A 175 -13.98 -11.93 -3.84
C GLY A 175 -13.03 -10.72 -3.85
N GLY A 176 -11.84 -10.88 -3.28
CA GLY A 176 -10.85 -9.82 -3.12
C GLY A 176 -9.64 -10.04 -4.01
N MET A 177 -8.59 -10.70 -3.49
CA MET A 177 -7.29 -10.76 -4.16
C MET A 177 -7.26 -11.69 -5.38
N VAL A 178 -8.01 -12.80 -5.40
CA VAL A 178 -8.16 -13.64 -6.61
C VAL A 178 -8.89 -12.87 -7.72
N ALA A 179 -9.93 -12.09 -7.36
CA ALA A 179 -10.62 -11.24 -8.33
C ALA A 179 -9.71 -10.12 -8.87
N ALA A 180 -8.84 -9.55 -8.02
CA ALA A 180 -7.86 -8.54 -8.41
C ALA A 180 -6.78 -9.11 -9.36
N ASP A 181 -6.24 -10.29 -9.06
CA ASP A 181 -5.32 -11.04 -9.92
C ASP A 181 -5.93 -11.29 -11.31
N ALA A 182 -7.14 -11.85 -11.35
CA ALA A 182 -7.85 -12.09 -12.60
C ALA A 182 -8.06 -10.80 -13.42
N PHE A 183 -8.38 -9.69 -12.75
CA PHE A 183 -8.55 -8.38 -13.39
C PHE A 183 -7.25 -7.86 -14.01
N LEU A 184 -6.14 -7.91 -13.29
CA LEU A 184 -4.84 -7.45 -13.80
C LEU A 184 -4.34 -8.34 -14.94
N THR A 185 -4.52 -9.66 -14.81
CA THR A 185 -4.20 -10.65 -15.84
C THR A 185 -4.97 -10.38 -17.12
N ALA A 186 -6.29 -10.19 -17.04
CA ALA A 186 -7.14 -9.89 -18.21
C ALA A 186 -6.72 -8.59 -18.93
N LYS A 187 -6.13 -7.64 -18.21
CA LYS A 187 -5.62 -6.39 -18.78
C LYS A 187 -4.14 -6.47 -19.17
N ALA A 188 -3.47 -7.60 -18.97
CA ALA A 188 -2.04 -7.81 -19.17
C ALA A 188 -1.19 -6.72 -18.47
N ILE A 189 -1.48 -6.50 -17.19
CA ILE A 189 -0.69 -5.65 -16.30
C ILE A 189 0.23 -6.57 -15.48
N PRO A 190 1.56 -6.39 -15.53
CA PRO A 190 2.48 -7.18 -14.71
C PRO A 190 2.20 -7.00 -13.22
N HIS A 191 2.12 -8.11 -12.50
CA HIS A 191 1.90 -8.13 -11.06
C HIS A 191 2.39 -9.46 -10.48
N GLU A 192 2.57 -9.49 -9.16
CA GLU A 192 2.83 -10.68 -8.39
C GLU A 192 1.60 -11.02 -7.55
N PHE A 193 1.24 -12.30 -7.49
CA PHE A 193 0.15 -12.79 -6.65
C PHE A 193 0.62 -13.94 -5.78
N HIS A 194 0.46 -13.79 -4.47
CA HIS A 194 0.96 -14.71 -3.46
C HIS A 194 -0.17 -15.25 -2.57
N ILE A 195 -0.18 -16.56 -2.36
CA ILE A 195 -1.08 -17.21 -1.40
C ILE A 195 -0.25 -17.67 -0.21
N ASN A 196 -0.50 -17.07 0.95
CA ASN A 196 0.18 -17.36 2.20
C ASN A 196 -0.61 -18.38 3.01
N SER A 197 0.03 -19.17 3.86
CA SER A 197 -0.71 -19.98 4.83
C SER A 197 -1.25 -19.09 5.96
N GLY A 198 -2.57 -19.05 6.14
CA GLY A 198 -3.21 -18.19 7.14
C GLY A 198 -4.63 -17.79 6.77
N GLY A 199 -5.34 -17.21 7.74
CA GLY A 199 -6.61 -16.51 7.51
C GLY A 199 -6.41 -14.99 7.37
N HIS A 200 -7.43 -14.22 7.76
CA HIS A 200 -7.37 -12.77 7.82
C HIS A 200 -6.67 -12.27 9.11
N GLU A 201 -5.35 -12.44 9.19
CA GLU A 201 -4.62 -12.32 10.45
C GLU A 201 -3.22 -11.66 10.32
N PRO A 202 -2.70 -11.03 11.41
CA PRO A 202 -1.43 -10.31 11.41
C PRO A 202 -0.24 -11.06 10.82
N LYS A 203 -0.09 -12.36 11.08
CA LYS A 203 1.07 -13.13 10.59
C LYS A 203 1.16 -13.17 9.06
N VAL A 204 0.02 -13.08 8.36
CA VAL A 204 -0.02 -13.01 6.89
C VAL A 204 0.54 -11.65 6.45
N TRP A 205 0.09 -10.56 7.06
CA TRP A 205 0.51 -9.20 6.70
C TRP A 205 1.95 -8.90 7.12
N MET A 206 2.44 -9.53 8.20
CA MET A 206 3.86 -9.53 8.58
C MET A 206 4.72 -10.16 7.48
N ASN A 207 4.33 -11.34 7.00
CA ASN A 207 5.02 -12.04 5.92
C ASN A 207 5.04 -11.20 4.64
N ASP A 208 3.90 -10.58 4.31
CA ASP A 208 3.78 -9.72 3.13
C ASP A 208 4.69 -8.49 3.22
N LEU A 209 4.70 -7.78 4.36
CA LEU A 209 5.61 -6.64 4.53
C LEU A 209 7.08 -7.06 4.42
N TYR A 210 7.44 -8.21 5.01
CA TYR A 210 8.81 -8.74 4.96
C TYR A 210 9.30 -9.00 3.54
N HIS A 211 8.43 -9.53 2.66
CA HIS A 211 8.79 -9.84 1.28
C HIS A 211 8.61 -8.67 0.31
N PHE A 212 7.62 -7.81 0.53
CA PHE A 212 7.33 -6.67 -0.31
C PHE A 212 8.34 -5.52 -0.15
N ALA A 213 8.65 -5.14 1.09
CA ALA A 213 9.46 -3.94 1.36
C ALA A 213 10.85 -3.96 0.70
N PRO A 214 11.59 -5.09 0.64
CA PRO A 214 12.88 -5.16 -0.06
C PRO A 214 12.83 -4.89 -1.56
N LEU A 215 11.69 -5.06 -2.20
CA LEU A 215 11.52 -4.82 -3.64
C LEU A 215 11.36 -3.33 -3.98
N LEU A 216 11.05 -2.51 -2.98
CA LEU A 216 10.77 -1.09 -3.16
C LEU A 216 12.03 -0.28 -3.44
N PHE A 217 11.89 0.72 -4.32
CA PHE A 217 12.92 1.73 -4.60
C PHE A 217 14.26 1.17 -5.07
N GLN A 218 14.26 -0.09 -5.51
CA GLN A 218 15.41 -0.71 -6.14
C GLN A 218 15.65 -0.05 -7.52
N ASN A 219 16.92 0.16 -7.85
CA ASN A 219 17.28 0.60 -9.19
C ASN A 219 17.01 -0.56 -10.16
N ALA A 220 16.58 -0.27 -11.39
CA ALA A 220 16.31 -1.30 -12.41
C ALA A 220 17.53 -2.19 -12.78
N ASN A 221 18.71 -1.93 -12.20
CA ASN A 221 19.96 -2.64 -12.45
C ASN A 221 20.43 -3.52 -11.28
N SER A 222 19.72 -3.60 -10.14
CA SER A 222 20.13 -4.46 -9.00
C SER A 222 19.61 -5.90 -9.06
N ALA A 223 18.87 -6.27 -10.12
CA ALA A 223 18.50 -7.65 -10.42
C ALA A 223 19.16 -8.11 -11.73
N ARG A 224 20.41 -8.58 -11.61
CA ARG A 224 21.04 -9.56 -12.51
C ARG A 224 21.94 -10.47 -11.70
#